data_AF-M3IHJ8-F1
#
_entry.id   AF-M3IHJ8-F1
#
_cell.length_a   1.000
_cell.length_b   1.000
_cell.length_c   1.000
_cell.angle_alpha   90.00
_cell.angle_beta   90.00
_cell.angle_gamma   90.00
#
_symmetry.space_group_name_H-M   'P 1'
#
loop_
_entity.id
_entity.type
_entity.pdbx_description
1 polymer ?
#
loop_
_entity_poly.entity_id
_entity_poly.type
_entity_poly.pdbx_seq_one_letter_code
_entity_poly.pdbx_strand_id
1 'polypeptide(L)'
;MEELLDSHTGVLHVLENALPGLIKRESVYNILLESIENVNLKKQLMELDVDREITELTIDQDKSVILSMLLGNKFTSAIDLVFNSEITGVFSDMTITPVVKRDVNQLLSKLGLVWKHEQLIKGGLQLIHRDKGIPVHVDMTNWYCECQEYQLNYINDMELIKVIGNSYLEKLLGDMKSNCLSPIPICKHIISILIIKFNSDMF
;
A
#
# COMPACT_ATOMS: atom_id res chain seq x y z
N MET A 1 -13.49 29.43 20.67
CA MET A 1 -12.38 28.48 20.86
C MET A 1 -12.88 27.15 20.31
N GLU A 2 -13.05 27.12 18.99
CA GLU A 2 -13.43 25.92 18.24
C GLU A 2 -12.15 25.43 17.57
N GLU A 3 -11.21 24.94 18.38
CA GLU A 3 -10.05 24.16 17.94
C GLU A 3 -10.42 22.66 18.00
N LEU A 4 -11.63 22.33 17.54
CA LEU A 4 -11.97 20.95 17.20
C LEU A 4 -11.33 20.68 15.85
N LEU A 5 -10.08 20.20 15.90
CA LEU A 5 -9.43 19.37 14.89
C LEU A 5 -10.14 19.44 13.54
N ASP A 6 -9.73 20.42 12.73
CA ASP A 6 -10.08 20.46 11.32
C ASP A 6 -9.83 19.06 10.78
N SER A 7 -10.86 18.38 10.26
CA SER A 7 -10.89 16.93 10.10
C SER A 7 -9.74 16.36 9.24
N HIS A 8 -9.02 17.25 8.54
CA HIS A 8 -7.90 17.00 7.64
C HIS A 8 -6.52 17.12 8.29
N THR A 9 -6.30 18.01 9.28
CA THR A 9 -5.07 17.97 10.09
C THR A 9 -4.99 16.65 10.83
N GLY A 10 -6.14 16.14 11.32
CA GLY A 10 -6.24 14.81 11.90
C GLY A 10 -5.73 13.70 10.97
N VAL A 11 -6.19 13.66 9.71
CA VAL A 11 -5.77 12.62 8.75
C VAL A 11 -4.28 12.72 8.42
N LEU A 12 -3.75 13.92 8.18
CA LEU A 12 -2.32 14.09 7.87
C LEU A 12 -1.44 13.67 9.05
N HIS A 13 -1.78 14.11 10.27
CA HIS A 13 -1.05 13.72 11.47
C HIS A 13 -1.13 12.21 11.73
N VAL A 14 -2.29 11.60 11.51
CA VAL A 14 -2.42 10.15 11.70
C VAL A 14 -1.63 9.39 10.64
N LEU A 15 -1.67 9.79 9.37
CA LEU A 15 -0.87 9.18 8.31
C LEU A 15 0.62 9.24 8.63
N GLU A 16 1.12 10.41 9.05
CA GLU A 16 2.54 10.59 9.34
C GLU A 16 3.03 9.73 10.52
N ASN A 17 2.16 9.42 11.48
CA ASN A 17 2.49 8.56 12.62
C ASN A 17 2.23 7.07 12.37
N ALA A 18 1.22 6.73 11.56
CA ALA A 18 0.79 5.35 11.35
C ALA A 18 1.48 4.66 10.16
N LEU A 19 1.96 5.42 9.17
CA LEU A 19 2.65 4.87 8.01
C LEU A 19 4.08 4.38 8.29
N PRO A 20 4.93 5.04 9.10
CA PRO A 20 6.28 4.56 9.38
C PRO A 20 6.26 3.19 10.03
N GLY A 21 7.04 2.24 9.51
CA GLY A 21 7.08 0.86 10.00
C GLY A 21 5.76 0.10 9.81
N LEU A 22 4.94 0.51 8.84
CA LEU A 22 3.77 -0.26 8.40
C LEU A 22 4.20 -1.47 7.57
N ILE A 23 5.25 -1.33 6.76
CA ILE A 23 5.80 -2.42 5.96
C ILE A 23 6.92 -3.08 6.76
N LYS A 24 6.87 -4.40 6.85
CA LYS A 24 7.88 -5.22 7.54
C LYS A 24 8.30 -6.40 6.68
N ARG A 25 9.47 -6.98 6.97
CA ARG A 25 9.89 -8.27 6.38
C ARG A 25 9.49 -9.41 7.30
N GLU A 26 8.92 -10.45 6.73
CA GLU A 26 8.53 -11.65 7.45
C GLU A 26 8.80 -12.90 6.61
N SER A 27 8.97 -14.06 7.24
CA SER A 27 9.16 -15.31 6.50
C SER A 27 7.94 -15.59 5.64
N VAL A 28 8.18 -16.02 4.39
CA VAL A 28 7.11 -16.42 3.46
C VAL A 28 6.25 -17.53 4.08
N TYR A 29 6.87 -18.41 4.87
CA TYR A 29 6.19 -19.44 5.63
C TYR A 29 5.13 -18.88 6.58
N ASN A 30 5.47 -17.91 7.44
CA ASN A 30 4.51 -17.29 8.37
C ASN A 30 3.39 -16.57 7.63
N ILE A 31 3.73 -15.82 6.58
CA ILE A 31 2.76 -15.10 5.75
C ILE A 31 1.74 -16.07 5.15
N LEU A 32 2.19 -17.22 4.67
CA LEU A 32 1.32 -18.27 4.15
C LEU A 32 0.43 -18.88 5.23
N LEU A 33 0.99 -19.17 6.42
CA LEU A 33 0.19 -19.72 7.53
C LEU A 33 -0.93 -18.79 7.97
N GLU A 34 -0.71 -17.46 7.92
CA GLU A 34 -1.73 -16.46 8.24
C GLU A 34 -2.75 -16.27 7.11
N SER A 35 -2.34 -16.37 5.85
CA SER A 35 -3.20 -16.07 4.69
C SER A 35 -3.96 -17.26 4.11
N ILE A 36 -3.55 -18.50 4.39
CA ILE A 36 -4.23 -19.69 3.85
C ILE A 36 -5.48 -20.00 4.68
N GLU A 37 -6.65 -19.89 4.03
CA GLU A 37 -7.94 -20.35 4.57
C GLU A 37 -8.13 -21.87 4.42
N ASN A 38 -7.50 -22.49 3.41
CA ASN A 38 -7.62 -23.92 3.14
C ASN A 38 -6.88 -24.75 4.21
N VAL A 39 -7.66 -25.37 5.10
CA VAL A 39 -7.15 -26.18 6.23
C VAL A 39 -6.24 -27.32 5.78
N ASN A 40 -6.55 -27.98 4.66
CA ASN A 40 -5.74 -29.09 4.14
C ASN A 40 -4.36 -28.60 3.66
N LEU A 41 -4.34 -27.53 2.85
CA LEU A 41 -3.09 -26.90 2.41
C LEU A 41 -2.25 -26.43 3.61
N LYS A 42 -2.89 -25.79 4.61
CA LYS A 42 -2.21 -25.31 5.81
C LYS A 42 -1.59 -26.45 6.61
N LYS A 43 -2.30 -27.57 6.77
CA LYS A 43 -1.78 -28.78 7.43
C LYS A 43 -0.57 -29.35 6.70
N GLN A 44 -0.66 -29.52 5.37
CA GLN A 44 0.45 -30.03 4.57
C GLN A 44 1.67 -29.11 4.62
N LEU A 45 1.47 -27.79 4.64
CA LEU A 45 2.55 -26.82 4.77
C LEU A 45 3.26 -26.93 6.14
N MET A 46 2.51 -27.22 7.22
CA MET A 46 3.08 -27.41 8.56
C MET A 46 3.92 -28.70 8.69
N GLU A 47 3.60 -29.72 7.91
CA GLU A 47 4.30 -31.02 7.92
C GLU A 47 5.57 -31.02 7.06
N LEU A 48 5.74 -30.03 6.18
CA LEU A 48 6.93 -29.90 5.33
C LEU A 48 8.09 -29.19 6.03
N ASP A 49 9.30 -29.68 5.75
CA ASP A 49 10.53 -28.94 6.04
C ASP A 49 10.72 -27.85 4.97
N VAL A 50 10.47 -26.61 5.38
CA VAL A 50 10.46 -25.43 4.52
C VAL A 50 11.52 -24.46 5.02
N ASP A 51 12.27 -23.89 4.07
CA ASP A 51 13.22 -22.83 4.36
C ASP A 51 12.49 -21.58 4.88
N ARG A 52 12.76 -21.21 6.14
CA ARG A 52 12.16 -20.06 6.84
C ARG A 52 12.96 -18.78 6.67
N GLU A 53 14.15 -18.85 6.07
CA GLU A 53 15.00 -17.69 5.80
C GLU A 53 14.50 -16.90 4.59
N ILE A 54 13.69 -17.52 3.73
CA ILE A 54 13.03 -16.85 2.61
C ILE A 54 11.99 -15.88 3.17
N THR A 55 12.29 -14.59 3.05
CA THR A 55 11.44 -13.50 3.53
C THR A 55 10.75 -12.75 2.40
N GLU A 56 9.64 -12.11 2.72
CA GLU A 56 8.91 -11.22 1.84
C GLU A 56 8.35 -10.03 2.64
N LEU A 57 8.04 -8.93 1.95
CA LEU A 57 7.35 -7.79 2.55
C LEU A 57 5.95 -8.20 3.00
N THR A 58 5.52 -7.69 4.14
CA THR A 58 4.17 -7.84 4.68
C THR A 58 3.78 -6.57 5.44
N ILE A 59 2.58 -6.54 5.98
CA ILE A 59 2.04 -5.40 6.73
C ILE A 59 2.05 -5.67 8.23
N ASP A 60 2.29 -4.62 9.01
CA ASP A 60 1.96 -4.58 10.42
C ASP A 60 0.43 -4.57 10.57
N GLN A 61 -0.12 -5.61 11.19
CA GLN A 61 -1.57 -5.82 11.27
C GLN A 61 -2.26 -4.78 12.15
N ASP A 62 -1.64 -4.39 13.27
CA ASP A 62 -2.23 -3.43 14.20
C ASP A 62 -2.35 -2.04 13.55
N LYS A 63 -1.29 -1.60 12.87
CA LYS A 63 -1.32 -0.35 12.09
C LYS A 63 -2.27 -0.44 10.90
N SER A 64 -2.32 -1.59 10.23
CA SER A 64 -3.24 -1.84 9.11
C SER A 64 -4.71 -1.72 9.53
N VAL A 65 -5.08 -2.23 10.71
CA VAL A 65 -6.44 -2.10 11.24
C VAL A 65 -6.80 -0.64 11.45
N ILE A 66 -5.92 0.13 12.10
CA ILE A 66 -6.14 1.57 12.37
C ILE A 66 -6.33 2.34 11.05
N LEU A 67 -5.44 2.12 10.08
CA LEU A 67 -5.51 2.79 8.78
C LEU A 67 -6.73 2.36 7.96
N SER A 68 -7.14 1.09 8.05
CA SER A 68 -8.37 0.59 7.43
C SER A 68 -9.62 1.22 8.04
N MET A 69 -9.65 1.46 9.34
CA MET A 69 -10.77 2.15 10.00
C MET A 69 -10.88 3.62 9.57
N LEU A 70 -9.74 4.29 9.32
CA LEU A 70 -9.71 5.71 9.00
C LEU A 70 -9.91 6.01 7.51
N LEU A 71 -9.33 5.19 6.64
CA LEU A 71 -9.26 5.43 5.19
C LEU A 71 -10.10 4.43 4.39
N GLY A 72 -10.60 3.37 5.04
CA GLY A 72 -11.45 2.36 4.43
C GLY A 72 -10.82 1.71 3.21
N ASN A 73 -11.61 1.58 2.16
CA ASN A 73 -11.23 0.93 0.91
C ASN A 73 -10.06 1.63 0.19
N LYS A 74 -9.83 2.93 0.44
CA LYS A 74 -8.69 3.66 -0.13
C LYS A 74 -7.37 3.07 0.35
N PHE A 75 -7.30 2.74 1.64
CA PHE A 75 -6.11 2.12 2.24
C PHE A 75 -5.92 0.67 1.78
N THR A 76 -6.96 -0.17 1.82
CA THR A 76 -6.83 -1.57 1.40
C THR A 76 -6.43 -1.68 -0.07
N SER A 77 -6.97 -0.80 -0.93
CA SER A 77 -6.55 -0.70 -2.33
C SER A 77 -5.13 -0.16 -2.50
N ALA A 78 -4.69 0.77 -1.64
CA ALA A 78 -3.32 1.27 -1.66
C ALA A 78 -2.32 0.18 -1.29
N ILE A 79 -2.64 -0.65 -0.29
CA ILE A 79 -1.81 -1.80 0.10
C ILE A 79 -1.70 -2.82 -1.03
N ASP A 80 -2.82 -3.09 -1.71
CA ASP A 80 -2.80 -3.95 -2.90
C ASP A 80 -1.87 -3.37 -3.98
N LEU A 81 -1.92 -2.06 -4.23
CA LEU A 81 -1.00 -1.39 -5.16
C LEU A 81 0.46 -1.47 -4.72
N VAL A 82 0.77 -1.29 -3.43
CA VAL A 82 2.15 -1.37 -2.91
C VAL A 82 2.76 -2.75 -3.16
N PHE A 83 1.99 -3.83 -3.00
CA PHE A 83 2.49 -5.18 -3.24
C PHE A 83 2.43 -5.61 -4.71
N ASN A 84 1.53 -5.01 -5.49
CA ASN A 84 1.16 -5.48 -6.82
C ASN A 84 1.29 -4.39 -7.88
N SER A 85 2.24 -3.46 -7.74
CA SER A 85 2.53 -2.44 -8.76
C SER A 85 4.01 -2.21 -8.93
N GLU A 86 4.39 -1.89 -10.17
CA GLU A 86 5.67 -1.29 -10.51
C GLU A 86 5.50 0.23 -10.37
N ILE A 87 6.23 0.83 -9.43
CA ILE A 87 6.18 2.27 -9.16
C ILE A 87 7.51 2.87 -9.57
N THR A 88 7.48 3.73 -10.59
CA THR A 88 8.66 4.29 -11.24
C THR A 88 8.56 5.81 -11.34
N GLY A 89 9.70 6.48 -11.44
CA GLY A 89 9.78 7.94 -11.61
C GLY A 89 10.34 8.65 -10.39
N VAL A 90 10.34 9.98 -10.45
CA VAL A 90 10.78 10.85 -9.33
C VAL A 90 9.56 11.30 -8.53
N PHE A 91 9.78 11.84 -7.32
CA PHE A 91 8.66 12.19 -6.43
C PHE A 91 7.65 13.17 -7.05
N SER A 92 8.11 14.08 -7.91
CA SER A 92 7.25 15.04 -8.64
C SER A 92 6.55 14.46 -9.87
N ASP A 93 6.91 13.25 -10.30
CA ASP A 93 6.46 12.65 -11.56
C ASP A 93 6.56 11.11 -11.44
N MET A 94 5.58 10.52 -10.76
CA MET A 94 5.51 9.08 -10.53
C MET A 94 4.49 8.43 -11.45
N THR A 95 4.82 7.23 -11.91
CA THR A 95 3.90 6.34 -12.61
C THR A 95 3.72 5.06 -11.81
N ILE A 96 2.47 4.72 -11.52
CA ILE A 96 2.08 3.47 -10.87
C ILE A 96 1.48 2.56 -11.93
N THR A 97 2.12 1.42 -12.18
CA THR A 97 1.62 0.39 -13.11
C THR A 97 1.28 -0.87 -12.34
N PRO A 98 0.00 -1.22 -12.16
CA PRO A 98 -0.38 -2.49 -11.55
C PRO A 98 0.27 -3.65 -12.31
N VAL A 99 0.91 -4.55 -11.56
CA VAL A 99 1.46 -5.82 -12.01
C VAL A 99 0.76 -6.96 -11.27
N VAL A 100 1.00 -8.19 -11.73
CA VAL A 100 0.32 -9.40 -11.22
C VAL A 100 0.18 -9.40 -9.70
N LYS A 101 -1.03 -9.75 -9.25
CA LYS A 101 -1.36 -9.87 -7.85
C LYS A 101 -0.50 -10.93 -7.16
N ARG A 102 0.17 -10.54 -6.08
CA ARG A 102 0.72 -11.40 -5.04
C ARG A 102 -0.40 -12.29 -4.52
N ASP A 103 -0.32 -13.57 -4.83
CA ASP A 103 -1.26 -14.59 -4.37
C ASP A 103 -0.53 -15.71 -3.61
N VAL A 104 -1.32 -16.62 -3.03
CA VAL A 104 -0.79 -17.79 -2.30
C VAL A 104 0.12 -18.63 -3.20
N ASN A 105 -0.20 -18.77 -4.49
CA ASN A 105 0.60 -19.58 -5.41
C ASN A 105 1.99 -18.97 -5.66
N GLN A 106 2.09 -17.65 -5.79
CA GLN A 106 3.36 -16.96 -5.91
C GLN A 106 4.21 -17.12 -4.66
N LEU A 107 3.60 -16.98 -3.47
CA LEU A 107 4.31 -17.19 -2.21
C LEU A 107 4.77 -18.65 -2.05
N LEU A 108 3.93 -19.63 -2.39
CA LEU A 108 4.33 -21.04 -2.44
C LEU A 108 5.49 -21.27 -3.43
N SER A 109 5.44 -20.64 -4.61
CA SER A 109 6.51 -20.80 -5.61
C SER A 109 7.86 -20.26 -5.14
N LYS A 110 7.88 -19.24 -4.27
CA LYS A 110 9.12 -18.74 -3.64
C LYS A 110 9.75 -19.76 -2.72
N LEU A 111 8.94 -20.63 -2.11
CA LEU A 111 9.38 -21.78 -1.32
C LEU A 111 9.69 -23.03 -2.18
N GLY A 112 9.58 -22.93 -3.51
CA GLY A 112 9.70 -24.08 -4.41
C GLY A 112 8.53 -25.07 -4.29
N LEU A 113 7.36 -24.58 -3.88
CA LEU A 113 6.16 -25.37 -3.65
C LEU A 113 5.05 -24.97 -4.63
N VAL A 114 4.19 -25.93 -4.97
CA VAL A 114 3.05 -25.73 -5.84
C VAL A 114 1.86 -26.54 -5.30
N TRP A 115 0.69 -25.91 -5.23
CA TRP A 115 -0.56 -26.58 -4.87
C TRP A 115 -1.27 -27.10 -6.11
N LYS A 116 -1.37 -28.44 -6.26
CA LYS A 116 -2.05 -29.10 -7.39
C LYS A 116 -2.77 -30.36 -6.92
N HIS A 117 -3.96 -30.61 -7.46
CA HIS A 117 -4.76 -31.81 -7.14
C HIS A 117 -4.89 -32.08 -5.63
N GLU A 118 -5.15 -31.02 -4.84
CA GLU A 118 -5.27 -31.08 -3.38
C GLU A 118 -4.01 -31.54 -2.62
N GLN A 119 -2.86 -31.49 -3.30
CA GLN A 119 -1.57 -31.85 -2.72
C GLN A 119 -0.55 -30.73 -2.91
N LEU A 120 0.26 -30.53 -1.89
CA LEU A 120 1.40 -29.62 -1.89
C LEU A 120 2.64 -30.38 -2.35
N ILE A 121 3.13 -30.03 -3.54
CA ILE A 121 4.26 -30.72 -4.18
C ILE A 121 5.42 -29.75 -4.38
N LYS A 122 6.66 -30.28 -4.37
CA LYS A 122 7.83 -29.50 -4.80
C LYS A 122 7.72 -29.24 -6.31
N GLY A 123 7.77 -27.98 -6.71
CA GLY A 123 7.61 -27.55 -8.10
C GLY A 123 8.47 -26.34 -8.40
N GLY A 124 8.94 -26.23 -9.65
CA GLY A 124 9.77 -25.11 -10.09
C GLY A 124 8.99 -23.79 -10.16
N LEU A 125 9.72 -22.68 -10.07
CA LEU A 125 9.23 -21.33 -10.33
C LEU A 125 8.58 -21.27 -11.72
N GLN A 126 7.25 -21.15 -11.75
CA GLN A 126 6.56 -20.79 -12.98
C GLN A 126 6.63 -19.27 -13.10
N LEU A 127 7.29 -18.79 -14.16
CA LEU A 127 7.25 -17.38 -14.55
C LEU A 127 5.81 -17.05 -14.94
N ILE A 128 5.08 -16.40 -14.04
CA ILE A 128 3.75 -15.89 -14.35
C ILE A 128 3.94 -14.69 -15.26
N HIS A 129 3.32 -14.74 -16.45
CA HIS A 129 3.28 -13.60 -17.37
C HIS A 129 2.72 -12.37 -16.64
N ARG A 130 3.47 -11.27 -16.72
CA ARG A 130 3.06 -10.00 -16.12
C ARG A 130 2.18 -9.22 -17.07
N ASP A 131 0.87 -9.43 -16.98
CA ASP A 131 -0.07 -8.50 -17.61
C ASP A 131 0.03 -7.16 -16.87
N LYS A 132 0.42 -6.12 -17.61
CA LYS A 132 0.51 -4.76 -17.09
C LYS A 132 -0.87 -4.11 -17.13
N GLY A 133 -1.28 -3.55 -16.00
CA GLY A 133 -2.48 -2.73 -15.90
C GLY A 133 -2.32 -1.38 -16.59
N ILE A 134 -3.37 -0.56 -16.55
CA ILE A 134 -3.32 0.81 -17.04
C ILE A 134 -2.46 1.64 -16.07
N PRO A 135 -1.41 2.32 -16.55
CA PRO A 135 -0.57 3.16 -15.70
C PRO A 135 -1.37 4.37 -15.20
N VAL A 136 -1.05 4.83 -14.00
CA VAL A 136 -1.61 6.05 -13.40
C VAL A 136 -0.48 7.01 -13.03
N HIS A 137 -0.60 8.24 -13.49
CA HIS A 137 0.28 9.36 -13.17
C HIS A 137 -0.08 10.04 -11.84
N VAL A 138 0.96 10.33 -11.05
CA VAL A 138 0.84 11.07 -9.79
C VAL A 138 1.96 12.11 -9.70
N ASP A 139 1.58 13.34 -9.36
CA ASP A 139 2.50 14.44 -9.05
C ASP A 139 2.37 14.80 -7.57
N MET A 140 3.28 14.32 -6.74
CA MET A 140 3.25 14.60 -5.31
C MET A 140 3.69 16.02 -4.95
N THR A 141 4.35 16.76 -5.86
CA THR A 141 4.74 18.16 -5.64
C THR A 141 3.54 19.10 -5.74
N ASN A 142 2.53 18.73 -6.52
CA ASN A 142 1.27 19.46 -6.60
C ASN A 142 0.08 18.72 -5.95
N TRP A 143 0.38 17.65 -5.20
CA TRP A 143 -0.60 16.77 -4.57
C TRP A 143 -1.71 16.31 -5.52
N TYR A 144 -1.33 15.87 -6.73
CA TYR A 144 -2.25 15.56 -7.82
C TYR A 144 -2.17 14.10 -8.23
N CYS A 145 -3.31 13.52 -8.63
CA CYS A 145 -3.39 12.20 -9.23
C CYS A 145 -4.44 12.20 -10.36
N GLU A 146 -4.12 11.61 -11.50
CA GLU A 146 -5.04 11.59 -12.64
C GLU A 146 -6.20 10.59 -12.48
N CYS A 147 -6.16 9.74 -11.44
CA CYS A 147 -7.17 8.70 -11.29
C CYS A 147 -8.56 9.27 -10.99
N GLN A 148 -9.60 8.58 -11.49
CA GLN A 148 -10.99 8.98 -11.26
C GLN A 148 -11.34 9.12 -9.77
N GLU A 149 -10.82 8.23 -8.91
CA GLU A 149 -11.05 8.32 -7.45
C GLU A 149 -10.54 9.64 -6.87
N TYR A 150 -9.40 10.16 -7.35
CA TYR A 150 -8.87 11.45 -6.93
C TYR A 150 -9.78 12.58 -7.43
N GLN A 151 -10.12 12.56 -8.72
CA GLN A 151 -10.94 13.59 -9.37
C GLN A 151 -12.34 13.71 -8.74
N LEU A 152 -12.89 12.62 -8.21
CA LEU A 152 -14.20 12.61 -7.53
C LEU A 152 -14.18 13.21 -6.11
N ASN A 153 -13.01 13.51 -5.52
CA ASN A 153 -12.97 14.19 -4.22
C ASN A 153 -13.23 15.70 -4.34
N TYR A 154 -13.15 16.27 -5.55
CA TYR A 154 -13.46 17.69 -5.73
C TYR A 154 -14.97 17.93 -5.69
N ILE A 155 -15.40 18.72 -4.71
CA ILE A 155 -16.79 19.13 -4.50
C ILE A 155 -16.94 20.64 -4.70
N ASN A 156 -18.16 21.11 -4.94
CA ASN A 156 -18.40 22.52 -5.33
C ASN A 156 -18.04 23.54 -4.24
N ASP A 157 -18.02 23.13 -2.97
CA ASP A 157 -17.86 24.01 -1.81
C ASP A 157 -16.51 23.81 -1.10
N MET A 158 -15.46 23.43 -1.83
CA MET A 158 -14.13 23.33 -1.25
C MET A 158 -13.52 24.70 -0.98
N GLU A 159 -12.94 24.86 0.20
CA GLU A 159 -12.28 26.10 0.60
C GLU A 159 -10.77 26.01 0.43
N LEU A 160 -10.15 27.15 0.10
CA LEU A 160 -8.70 27.29 0.09
C LEU A 160 -8.20 27.27 1.53
N ILE A 161 -7.30 26.34 1.84
CA ILE A 161 -6.69 26.24 3.15
C ILE A 161 -5.21 26.56 3.10
N LYS A 162 -4.72 27.16 4.19
CA LYS A 162 -3.29 27.29 4.45
C LYS A 162 -2.87 26.19 5.41
N VAL A 163 -2.09 25.24 4.92
CA VAL A 163 -1.50 24.20 5.76
C VAL A 163 -0.37 24.82 6.57
N ILE A 164 -0.47 24.76 7.89
CA ILE A 164 0.50 25.29 8.83
C ILE A 164 0.96 24.15 9.72
N GLY A 165 2.26 23.89 9.72
CA GLY A 165 2.85 22.90 10.61
C GLY A 165 4.26 22.53 10.19
N ASN A 166 4.86 21.61 10.94
CA ASN A 166 6.29 21.26 10.83
C ASN A 166 6.52 19.80 10.43
N SER A 167 5.44 19.03 10.32
CA SER A 167 5.46 17.65 9.87
C SER A 167 5.91 17.58 8.40
N TYR A 168 6.34 16.40 7.96
CA TYR A 168 6.74 16.17 6.58
C TYR A 168 5.59 16.45 5.61
N LEU A 169 4.39 15.92 5.88
CA LEU A 169 3.23 16.13 5.00
C LEU A 169 2.77 17.58 5.00
N GLU A 170 2.82 18.26 6.14
CA GLU A 170 2.47 19.67 6.24
C GLU A 170 3.42 20.55 5.43
N LYS A 171 4.73 20.29 5.51
CA LYS A 171 5.74 20.97 4.69
C LYS A 171 5.53 20.70 3.21
N LEU A 172 5.30 19.44 2.84
CA LEU A 172 5.03 19.06 1.46
C LEU A 172 3.85 19.83 0.87
N LEU A 173 2.75 19.92 1.63
CA LEU A 173 1.56 20.67 1.21
C LEU A 173 1.78 22.19 1.24
N GLY A 174 2.60 22.69 2.16
CA GLY A 174 2.97 24.10 2.25
C GLY A 174 3.88 24.59 1.10
N ASP A 175 4.68 23.69 0.54
CA ASP A 175 5.62 23.97 -0.55
C ASP A 175 5.01 23.77 -1.96
N MET A 176 3.72 23.41 -2.05
CA MET A 176 3.04 23.23 -3.33
C MET A 176 2.97 24.52 -4.13
N LYS A 177 3.06 24.41 -5.46
CA LYS A 177 2.78 25.53 -6.37
C LYS A 177 1.28 25.77 -6.54
N SER A 178 0.47 24.73 -6.35
CA SER A 178 -0.99 24.78 -6.36
C SER A 178 -1.54 25.17 -5.00
N ASN A 179 -2.74 25.76 -4.99
CA ASN A 179 -3.44 26.01 -3.74
C ASN A 179 -3.97 24.70 -3.14
N CYS A 180 -3.85 24.56 -1.83
CA CYS A 180 -4.44 23.44 -1.10
C CYS A 180 -5.93 23.70 -0.84
N LEU A 181 -6.74 22.64 -0.99
CA LEU A 181 -8.19 22.69 -0.76
C LEU A 181 -8.57 21.79 0.42
N SER A 182 -9.64 22.15 1.12
CA SER A 182 -10.29 21.32 2.14
C SER A 182 -11.65 20.82 1.65
N PRO A 183 -11.96 19.51 1.76
CA PRO A 183 -11.11 18.43 2.27
C PRO A 183 -9.91 18.12 1.38
N ILE A 184 -8.76 17.70 1.93
CA ILE A 184 -7.59 17.36 1.10
C ILE A 184 -7.92 16.12 0.25
N PRO A 185 -7.87 16.20 -1.09
CA PRO A 185 -8.15 15.06 -1.96
C PRO A 185 -7.14 13.93 -1.74
N ILE A 186 -7.62 12.74 -1.38
CA ILE A 186 -6.77 11.56 -1.15
C ILE A 186 -7.37 10.37 -1.92
N CYS A 187 -6.50 9.67 -2.66
CA CYS A 187 -6.82 8.44 -3.37
C CYS A 187 -5.83 7.33 -3.00
N LYS A 188 -6.12 6.09 -3.42
CA LYS A 188 -5.24 4.94 -3.19
C LYS A 188 -3.81 5.11 -3.71
N HIS A 189 -3.63 5.84 -4.81
CA HIS A 189 -2.31 6.06 -5.42
C HIS A 189 -1.43 7.01 -4.59
N ILE A 190 -2.03 8.07 -4.05
CA ILE A 190 -1.35 8.98 -3.13
C ILE A 190 -0.96 8.21 -1.87
N ILE A 191 -1.90 7.44 -1.29
CA ILE A 191 -1.62 6.62 -0.10
C ILE A 191 -0.51 5.61 -0.38
N SER A 192 -0.51 4.91 -1.53
CA SER A 192 0.54 3.93 -1.85
C SER A 192 1.93 4.56 -1.96
N ILE A 193 2.01 5.77 -2.53
CA ILE A 193 3.28 6.52 -2.61
C ILE A 193 3.74 6.94 -1.21
N LEU A 194 2.83 7.39 -0.36
CA LEU A 194 3.16 7.74 1.03
C LEU A 194 3.62 6.50 1.81
N ILE A 195 2.97 5.34 1.66
CA ILE A 195 3.41 4.08 2.28
C ILE A 195 4.86 3.78 1.89
N ILE A 196 5.19 3.84 0.60
CA ILE A 196 6.57 3.59 0.13
C ILE A 196 7.53 4.64 0.67
N LYS A 197 7.14 5.92 0.66
CA LYS A 197 7.98 7.01 1.15
C LYS A 197 8.33 6.88 2.63
N PHE A 198 7.36 6.50 3.47
CA PHE A 198 7.55 6.33 4.92
C PHE A 198 8.15 4.97 5.32
N ASN A 199 8.30 4.04 4.38
CA ASN A 199 8.92 2.73 4.57
C ASN A 199 10.02 2.49 3.52
N SER A 200 10.72 3.56 3.11
CA SER A 200 11.68 3.52 2.00
C SER A 200 12.88 2.60 2.26
N ASP A 201 13.17 2.31 3.52
CA ASP A 201 14.21 1.38 3.95
C ASP A 201 13.86 -0.09 3.67
N MET A 202 12.61 -0.40 3.33
CA MET A 202 12.15 -1.76 3.02
C MET A 202 12.27 -2.14 1.53
N PHE A 203 12.31 -1.14 0.63
CA PHE A 203 12.30 -1.26 -0.83
C PHE A 203 13.67 -1.00 -1.44
#